data_AF-A0A1I7XF26-F1
#
_entry.id   AF-A0A1I7XF26-F1
#
_cell.length_a   1.000
_cell.length_b   1.000
_cell.length_c   1.000
_cell.angle_alpha   90.00
_cell.angle_beta   90.00
_cell.angle_gamma   90.00
#
_symmetry.space_group_name_H-M   'P 1'
#
loop_
_entity.id
_entity.type
_entity.pdbx_description
1 polymer ?
#
loop_
_entity_poly.entity_id
_entity_poly.type
_entity_poly.pdbx_seq_one_letter_code
_entity_poly.pdbx_strand_id
1 'polypeptide(L)'
;MGSNEIDVSADYYDLDAIAALDTHITCTFNKTTPSSLFPLLGVHAPESIDDKGAKVEVPLWLIETVEHYCTIAVPKAYNPSVQNVLLANAASANLERLQQYFYDVGRFLCGLLDDSEKIALSECLLETLVQRVGG
;
A
#
# COMPACT_ATOMS: atom_id res chain seq x y z
N MET A 1 9.01 12.85 -37.87
CA MET A 1 9.65 12.49 -36.58
C MET A 1 8.61 12.78 -35.51
N GLY A 2 7.80 11.78 -35.15
CA GLY A 2 6.81 11.94 -34.08
C GLY A 2 7.54 11.98 -32.75
N SER A 3 7.26 13.00 -31.95
CA SER A 3 7.67 13.04 -30.55
C SER A 3 7.09 11.83 -29.84
N ASN A 4 7.96 10.94 -29.34
CA ASN A 4 7.58 9.90 -28.37
C ASN A 4 7.30 10.60 -27.03
N GLU A 5 6.22 11.37 -26.92
CA GLU A 5 5.67 11.71 -25.62
C GLU A 5 5.09 10.42 -25.05
N ILE A 6 5.83 9.82 -24.11
CA ILE A 6 5.32 8.75 -23.28
C ILE A 6 4.32 9.42 -22.34
N ASP A 7 3.04 9.06 -22.49
CA ASP A 7 1.99 9.48 -21.57
C ASP A 7 2.27 8.80 -20.22
N VAL A 8 2.82 9.57 -19.29
CA VAL A 8 3.12 9.11 -17.92
C VAL A 8 2.10 9.70 -16.97
N SER A 9 1.86 9.02 -15.85
CA SER A 9 0.99 9.53 -14.80
C SER A 9 1.42 10.93 -14.35
N ALA A 10 0.46 11.76 -13.96
CA ALA A 10 0.68 13.16 -13.59
C ALA A 10 1.68 13.32 -12.42
N ASP A 11 1.79 12.30 -11.58
CA ASP A 11 2.69 12.20 -10.42
C ASP A 11 4.06 11.57 -10.75
N TYR A 12 4.36 11.26 -12.02
CA TYR A 12 5.61 10.59 -12.41
C TYR A 12 6.88 11.33 -11.98
N TYR A 13 6.85 12.67 -11.94
CA TYR A 13 7.97 13.51 -11.50
C TYR A 13 7.80 14.05 -10.07
N ASP A 14 6.74 13.65 -9.37
CA ASP A 14 6.51 14.05 -7.99
C ASP A 14 7.40 13.21 -7.06
N LEU A 15 8.36 13.87 -6.42
CA LEU A 15 9.31 13.23 -5.54
C LEU A 15 8.64 12.67 -4.27
N ASP A 16 7.59 13.33 -3.79
CA ASP A 16 6.85 12.87 -2.62
C ASP A 16 6.02 11.64 -2.98
N ALA A 17 5.43 11.60 -4.18
CA ALA A 17 4.75 10.40 -4.68
C ALA A 17 5.72 9.21 -4.83
N ILE A 18 6.90 9.45 -5.41
CA ILE A 18 7.95 8.41 -5.54
C ILE A 18 8.38 7.91 -4.14
N ALA A 19 8.58 8.82 -3.19
CA ALA A 19 8.95 8.47 -1.83
C ALA A 19 7.84 7.69 -1.09
N ALA A 20 6.57 8.06 -1.29
CA ALA A 20 5.43 7.36 -0.74
C ALA A 20 5.36 5.91 -1.25
N LEU A 21 5.62 5.71 -2.56
CA LEU A 21 5.61 4.40 -3.20
C LEU A 21 6.73 3.46 -2.73
N ASP A 22 7.81 3.97 -2.13
CA ASP A 22 8.86 3.15 -1.51
C ASP A 22 8.41 2.53 -0.17
N THR A 23 7.23 2.89 0.34
CA THR A 23 6.62 2.23 1.50
C THR A 23 6.53 0.73 1.27
N HIS A 24 7.01 -0.05 2.23
CA HIS A 24 6.91 -1.51 2.18
C HIS A 24 5.66 -2.01 2.90
N ILE A 25 5.01 -3.00 2.30
CA ILE A 25 3.91 -3.72 2.94
C ILE A 25 4.17 -5.22 2.94
N THR A 26 3.60 -5.90 3.93
CA THR A 26 3.73 -7.34 4.06
C THR A 26 2.86 -8.07 3.05
N CYS A 27 3.49 -8.86 2.18
CA CYS A 27 2.83 -9.77 1.25
C CYS A 27 3.12 -11.22 1.66
N THR A 28 2.11 -12.10 1.53
CA THR A 28 2.25 -13.54 1.79
C THR A 28 2.18 -14.31 0.47
N PHE A 29 3.33 -14.75 -0.01
CA PHE A 29 3.49 -15.48 -1.26
C PHE A 29 3.10 -16.95 -1.14
N ASN A 30 2.40 -17.45 -2.15
CA ASN A 30 1.89 -18.83 -2.17
C ASN A 30 2.88 -19.81 -2.82
N LYS A 31 2.58 -21.12 -2.78
CA LYS A 31 3.42 -22.19 -3.35
C LYS A 31 3.63 -22.13 -4.87
N THR A 32 2.76 -21.42 -5.60
CA THR A 32 2.87 -21.26 -7.06
C THR A 32 3.77 -20.10 -7.46
N THR A 33 4.25 -19.31 -6.49
CA THR A 33 5.19 -18.20 -6.72
C THR A 33 6.50 -18.73 -7.30
N PRO A 34 6.95 -18.21 -8.47
CA PRO A 34 8.26 -18.57 -9.01
C PRO A 34 9.39 -18.22 -8.05
N SER A 35 10.30 -19.16 -7.80
CA SER A 35 11.45 -18.93 -6.91
C SER A 35 12.37 -17.80 -7.37
N SER A 36 12.38 -17.50 -8.67
CA SER A 36 13.11 -16.38 -9.26
C SER A 36 12.57 -14.99 -8.88
N LEU A 37 11.34 -14.90 -8.36
CA LEU A 37 10.76 -13.62 -7.93
C LEU A 37 11.41 -13.11 -6.64
N PHE A 38 11.78 -14.00 -5.72
CA PHE A 38 12.34 -13.63 -4.42
C PHE A 38 13.66 -12.84 -4.52
N PRO A 39 14.64 -13.22 -5.35
CA PRO A 39 15.84 -12.40 -5.56
C PRO A 39 15.54 -11.00 -6.12
N LEU A 40 14.47 -10.83 -6.92
CA LEU A 40 14.06 -9.51 -7.42
C LEU A 40 13.50 -8.61 -6.31
N LEU A 41 12.92 -9.24 -5.28
CA LEU A 41 12.47 -8.59 -4.04
C LEU A 41 13.63 -8.37 -3.04
N GLY A 42 14.87 -8.70 -3.42
CA GLY A 42 16.03 -8.57 -2.53
C GLY A 42 16.05 -9.60 -1.39
N VAL A 43 15.25 -10.66 -1.47
CA VAL A 43 15.21 -11.72 -0.44
C VAL A 43 15.68 -13.06 -1.00
N HIS A 44 16.24 -13.91 -0.14
CA HIS A 44 16.59 -15.26 -0.53
C HIS A 44 15.33 -16.08 -0.77
N ALA A 45 15.29 -16.80 -1.89
CA ALA A 45 14.20 -17.71 -2.20
C ALA A 45 14.14 -18.82 -1.13
N PRO A 46 12.97 -19.06 -0.52
CA PRO A 46 12.81 -20.18 0.41
C PRO A 46 12.98 -21.51 -0.36
N GLU A 47 13.60 -22.50 0.28
CA GLU A 47 13.77 -23.84 -0.32
C GLU A 47 12.41 -24.50 -0.65
N SER A 48 11.40 -24.22 0.19
CA SER A 48 10.01 -24.60 -0.04
C SER A 48 9.07 -23.64 0.67
N ILE A 49 7.92 -23.35 0.05
CA ILE A 49 6.85 -22.57 0.66
C ILE A 49 5.84 -23.55 1.26
N ASP A 50 5.49 -23.38 2.54
CA ASP A 50 4.50 -24.20 3.23
C ASP A 50 3.06 -23.69 2.97
N ASP A 51 2.06 -24.28 3.61
CA ASP A 51 0.66 -23.82 3.47
C ASP A 51 0.41 -22.45 4.11
N LYS A 52 1.35 -21.95 4.93
CA LYS A 52 1.25 -20.62 5.55
C LYS A 52 1.79 -19.52 4.65
N GLY A 53 2.49 -19.88 3.58
CA GLY A 53 3.08 -18.95 2.62
C GLY A 53 4.36 -18.30 3.14
N ALA A 54 5.08 -17.64 2.23
CA ALA A 54 6.30 -16.90 2.55
C ALA A 54 5.97 -15.42 2.72
N LYS A 55 6.22 -14.87 3.91
CA LYS A 55 6.03 -13.44 4.19
C LYS A 55 7.23 -12.64 3.75
N VAL A 56 7.00 -11.65 2.90
CA VAL A 56 8.03 -10.77 2.34
C VAL A 56 7.49 -9.34 2.35
N GLU A 57 8.35 -8.39 2.70
CA GLU A 57 8.04 -6.96 2.58
C GLU A 57 8.26 -6.52 1.13
N VAL A 58 7.24 -5.92 0.53
CA VAL A 58 7.25 -5.51 -0.89
C VAL A 58 6.95 -4.01 -0.96
N PRO A 59 7.75 -3.21 -1.69
CA PRO A 59 7.46 -1.80 -1.87
C PRO A 59 6.21 -1.60 -2.75
N LEU A 60 5.42 -0.54 -2.48
CA LEU A 60 4.13 -0.31 -3.14
C LEU A 60 4.24 -0.29 -4.67
N TRP A 61 5.26 0.36 -5.23
CA TRP A 61 5.44 0.46 -6.69
C TRP A 61 5.56 -0.91 -7.40
N LEU A 62 5.90 -1.98 -6.68
CA LEU A 62 6.07 -3.31 -7.24
C LEU A 62 4.83 -4.21 -7.09
N ILE A 63 3.84 -3.77 -6.30
CA ILE A 63 2.70 -4.62 -5.92
C ILE A 63 1.90 -5.10 -7.12
N GLU A 64 1.56 -4.20 -8.03
CA GLU A 64 0.76 -4.54 -9.22
C GLU A 64 1.42 -5.66 -10.06
N THR A 65 2.74 -5.80 -9.97
CA THR A 65 3.47 -6.87 -10.68
C THR A 65 3.41 -8.22 -9.96
N VAL A 66 3.22 -8.22 -8.63
CA VAL A 66 3.32 -9.42 -7.79
C VAL A 66 2.01 -9.87 -7.16
N GLU A 67 0.95 -9.05 -7.21
CA GLU A 67 -0.33 -9.29 -6.56
C GLU A 67 -0.97 -10.64 -6.92
N HIS A 68 -0.75 -11.14 -8.14
CA HIS A 68 -1.26 -12.44 -8.57
C HIS A 68 -0.61 -13.64 -7.86
N TYR A 69 0.53 -13.44 -7.18
CA TYR A 69 1.29 -14.49 -6.51
C TYR A 69 1.18 -14.44 -4.98
N CYS A 70 0.60 -13.39 -4.42
CA CYS A 70 0.57 -13.18 -2.98
C CYS A 70 -0.75 -12.61 -2.48
N THR A 71 -1.02 -12.79 -1.19
CA THR A 71 -2.04 -11.99 -0.51
C THR A 71 -1.38 -10.79 0.17
N ILE A 72 -2.04 -9.64 0.07
CA ILE A 72 -1.55 -8.38 0.63
C ILE A 72 -2.14 -8.21 2.03
N ALA A 73 -1.30 -7.88 3.01
CA ALA A 73 -1.77 -7.53 4.35
C ALA A 73 -1.93 -6.02 4.48
N VAL A 74 -3.12 -5.57 4.87
CA VAL A 74 -3.38 -4.15 5.17
C VAL A 74 -2.42 -3.68 6.30
N PRO A 75 -1.63 -2.63 6.08
CA PRO A 75 -0.75 -2.11 7.11
C PRO A 75 -1.53 -1.69 8.36
N LYS A 76 -0.91 -1.82 9.54
CA LYS A 76 -1.57 -1.56 10.82
C LYS A 76 -2.18 -0.15 10.92
N ALA A 77 -1.57 0.82 10.26
CA ALA A 77 -2.05 2.20 10.15
C ALA A 77 -3.46 2.33 9.56
N TYR A 78 -3.89 1.35 8.76
CA TYR A 78 -5.17 1.35 8.06
C TYR A 78 -6.09 0.23 8.50
N ASN A 79 -5.77 -0.48 9.58
CA ASN A 79 -6.66 -1.52 10.07
C ASN A 79 -7.97 -0.91 10.61
N PRO A 80 -9.07 -1.70 10.71
CA PRO A 80 -10.36 -1.18 11.17
C PRO A 80 -10.33 -0.51 12.55
N SER A 81 -9.45 -0.97 13.45
CA SER A 81 -9.32 -0.37 14.78
C SER A 81 -8.78 1.05 14.71
N VAL A 82 -7.76 1.30 13.87
CA VAL A 82 -7.19 2.63 13.68
C VAL A 82 -8.16 3.52 12.91
N GLN A 83 -8.85 2.98 11.90
CA GLN A 83 -9.90 3.71 11.18
C GLN A 83 -10.99 4.22 12.14
N ASN A 84 -11.47 3.37 13.07
CA ASN A 84 -12.45 3.79 14.07
C ASN A 84 -11.95 4.92 15.00
N VAL A 85 -10.67 4.90 15.37
CA VAL A 85 -10.06 5.98 16.17
C VAL A 85 -10.00 7.29 15.39
N LEU A 86 -9.60 7.22 14.11
CA LEU A 86 -9.53 8.38 13.23
C LEU A 86 -10.92 8.97 12.96
N LEU A 87 -11.92 8.12 12.70
CA LEU A 87 -13.31 8.54 12.52
C LEU A 87 -13.88 9.23 13.78
N ALA A 88 -13.45 8.82 14.98
CA ALA A 88 -13.89 9.44 16.23
C ALA A 88 -13.27 10.82 16.48
N ASN A 89 -11.96 10.98 16.25
CA ASN A 89 -11.26 12.27 16.39
C ASN A 89 -9.89 12.27 15.70
N ALA A 90 -9.88 12.55 14.41
CA ALA A 90 -8.68 12.60 13.59
C ALA A 90 -7.70 13.71 14.01
N ALA A 91 -8.16 14.81 14.61
CA ALA A 91 -7.31 15.94 15.00
C ALA A 91 -6.30 15.56 16.11
N SER A 92 -6.66 14.59 16.95
CA SER A 92 -5.79 14.09 18.03
C SER A 92 -4.70 13.12 17.57
N ALA A 93 -4.81 12.57 16.35
CA ALA A 93 -3.88 11.60 15.82
C ALA A 93 -2.65 12.27 15.18
N ASN A 94 -1.47 11.66 15.38
CA ASN A 94 -0.27 11.99 14.63
C ASN A 94 -0.16 11.04 13.43
N LEU A 95 -0.61 11.50 12.26
CA LEU A 95 -0.65 10.69 11.03
C LEU A 95 0.74 10.33 10.53
N GLU A 96 1.71 11.25 10.62
CA GLU A 96 3.10 11.02 10.20
C GLU A 96 3.73 9.85 10.98
N ARG A 97 3.48 9.78 12.29
CA ARG A 97 3.96 8.68 13.12
C ARG A 97 3.20 7.37 12.87
N LEU A 98 1.94 7.48 12.45
CA LEU A 98 1.11 6.32 12.16
C LEU A 98 1.55 5.66 10.84
N GLN A 99 1.74 6.48 9.80
CA GLN A 99 2.27 6.11 8.50
C GLN A 99 2.75 7.39 7.80
N GLN A 100 4.04 7.41 7.42
CA GLN A 100 4.57 8.48 6.57
C GLN A 100 3.84 8.46 5.22
N TYR A 101 3.56 9.64 4.67
CA TYR A 101 2.73 9.80 3.46
C TYR A 101 1.34 9.13 3.60
N PHE A 102 0.71 9.28 4.78
CA PHE A 102 -0.54 8.59 5.15
C PHE A 102 -1.63 8.62 4.06
N TYR A 103 -1.84 9.75 3.40
CA TYR A 103 -2.89 9.88 2.39
C TYR A 103 -2.52 9.22 1.06
N ASP A 104 -1.26 9.35 0.61
CA ASP A 104 -0.81 8.76 -0.66
C ASP A 104 -0.75 7.23 -0.56
N VAL A 105 -0.18 6.71 0.53
CA VAL A 105 -0.17 5.27 0.82
C VAL A 105 -1.59 4.74 0.97
N GLY A 106 -2.46 5.45 1.69
CA GLY A 106 -3.86 5.05 1.87
C GLY A 106 -4.63 5.01 0.54
N ARG A 107 -4.42 6.00 -0.33
CA ARG A 107 -5.01 6.05 -1.67
C ARG A 107 -4.52 4.90 -2.55
N PHE A 108 -3.23 4.57 -2.49
CA PHE A 108 -2.68 3.43 -3.22
C PHE A 108 -3.32 2.12 -2.74
N LEU A 109 -3.44 1.92 -1.42
CA LEU A 109 -4.10 0.74 -0.84
C LEU A 109 -5.55 0.60 -1.29
N CYS A 110 -6.32 1.69 -1.43
CA CYS A 110 -7.67 1.63 -1.98
C CYS A 110 -7.73 1.03 -3.40
N GLY A 111 -6.63 1.05 -4.17
CA GLY A 111 -6.54 0.40 -5.47
C GLY A 111 -6.38 -1.13 -5.41
N LEU A 112 -5.90 -1.65 -4.27
CA LEU A 112 -5.54 -3.05 -4.06
C LEU A 112 -6.59 -3.85 -3.29
N LEU A 113 -7.51 -3.16 -2.61
CA LEU A 113 -8.49 -3.77 -1.71
C LEU A 113 -9.80 -4.10 -2.43
N ASP A 114 -10.50 -5.08 -1.88
CA ASP A 114 -11.86 -5.42 -2.30
C ASP A 114 -12.83 -4.24 -2.06
N ASP A 115 -13.93 -4.20 -2.81
CA ASP A 115 -14.86 -3.06 -2.82
C ASP A 115 -15.32 -2.61 -1.43
N SER A 116 -15.63 -3.55 -0.52
CA SER A 116 -16.08 -3.22 0.84
C SER A 116 -14.99 -2.55 1.68
N GLU A 117 -13.77 -3.08 1.65
CA GLU A 117 -12.62 -2.54 2.39
C GLU A 117 -12.15 -1.23 1.78
N LYS A 118 -12.17 -1.12 0.46
CA LYS A 118 -11.88 0.09 -0.29
C LYS A 118 -12.81 1.23 0.09
N ILE A 119 -14.13 0.99 0.12
CA ILE A 119 -15.12 2.00 0.50
C ILE A 119 -14.84 2.48 1.92
N ALA A 120 -14.72 1.56 2.88
CA ALA A 120 -14.46 1.89 4.28
C ALA A 120 -13.17 2.70 4.46
N LEU A 121 -12.07 2.29 3.80
CA LEU A 121 -10.81 3.01 3.85
C LEU A 121 -10.94 4.40 3.20
N SER A 122 -11.58 4.51 2.04
CA SER A 122 -11.77 5.79 1.35
C SER A 122 -12.60 6.78 2.16
N GLU A 123 -13.65 6.31 2.83
CA GLU A 123 -14.48 7.11 3.73
C GLU A 123 -13.66 7.56 4.93
N CYS A 124 -12.88 6.67 5.54
CA CYS A 124 -12.00 7.00 6.64
C CYS A 124 -10.96 8.06 6.24
N LEU A 125 -10.32 7.95 5.08
CA LEU A 125 -9.35 8.93 4.59
C LEU A 125 -9.99 10.31 4.39
N LEU A 126 -11.18 10.35 3.76
CA LEU A 126 -11.91 11.58 3.50
C LEU A 126 -12.35 12.26 4.81
N GLU A 127 -13.00 11.51 5.72
CA GLU A 127 -13.43 12.03 7.03
C GLU A 127 -12.25 12.52 7.87
N THR A 128 -11.13 11.78 7.84
CA THR A 128 -9.89 12.20 8.51
C THR A 128 -9.39 13.54 7.98
N LEU A 129 -9.44 13.76 6.67
CA LEU A 129 -9.07 15.03 6.05
C LEU A 129 -10.05 16.16 6.44
N VAL A 130 -11.36 15.91 6.33
CA VAL A 130 -12.42 16.89 6.63
C VAL A 130 -12.33 17.34 8.09
N GLN A 131 -12.19 16.42 9.04
CA GLN A 131 -12.06 16.76 10.47
C GLN A 131 -10.83 17.63 10.78
N ARG A 132 -9.74 17.48 10.01
CA ARG A 132 -8.48 18.19 10.25
C ARG A 132 -8.40 19.53 9.53
N VAL A 133 -9.09 19.68 8.39
CA VAL A 133 -9.13 20.92 7.61
C VAL A 133 -10.29 21.82 8.06
N GLY A 134 -11.43 21.24 8.43
CA GLY A 134 -12.66 21.95 8.80
C GLY A 134 -12.86 22.19 10.29
N GLY A 135 -11.88 21.82 11.14
CA GLY A 135 -11.89 22.01 12.59
C GLY A 135 -11.37 23.37 13.04
#